data_AF-A0A540VM34-F1
#
_entry.id   AF-A0A540VM34-F1
#
_cell.length_a   1.000
_cell.length_b   1.000
_cell.length_c   1.000
_cell.angle_alpha   90.00
_cell.angle_beta   90.00
_cell.angle_gamma   90.00
#
_symmetry.space_group_name_H-M   'P 1'
#
loop_
_entity.id
_entity.type
_entity.pdbx_description
1 polymer ?
#
loop_
_entity_poly.entity_id
_entity_poly.type
_entity_poly.pdbx_seq_one_letter_code
_entity_poly.pdbx_strand_id
1 'polypeptide(L)'
;MKKLFKFVLFAAFVAGVVYAVKKVLAPPEGSSNQAGSGVLPPTEPVKSLDEAPLGGQISEELLKILVCPEDKGPLELVDDGKFLLNPRNGYKYPIRNGIPVMLIEEGKKYRDPSLIRQDGAGAQQTSDAPQASTQEG
;
A
#
# COMPACT_ATOMS: atom_id res chain seq x y z
N MET A 1 17.53 -58.77 -4.08
CA MET A 1 17.61 -57.31 -4.30
C MET A 1 16.29 -56.65 -4.73
N LYS A 2 15.41 -57.29 -5.51
CA LYS A 2 14.13 -56.69 -5.98
C LYS A 2 13.09 -56.41 -4.87
N LYS A 3 13.15 -57.11 -3.73
CA LYS A 3 12.23 -56.89 -2.60
C LYS A 3 12.56 -55.62 -1.82
N LEU A 4 13.85 -55.29 -1.65
CA LEU A 4 14.28 -54.07 -0.96
C LEU A 4 13.87 -52.80 -1.74
N PHE A 5 13.98 -52.84 -3.08
CA PHE A 5 13.55 -51.72 -3.93
C PHE A 5 12.04 -51.46 -3.86
N LYS A 6 11.23 -52.52 -3.75
CA LYS A 6 9.77 -52.40 -3.56
C LYS A 6 9.39 -51.79 -2.20
N PHE A 7 10.14 -52.10 -1.14
CA PHE A 7 9.93 -51.48 0.18
C PHE A 7 10.27 -49.98 0.17
N VAL A 8 11.36 -49.58 -0.49
CA VAL A 8 11.75 -48.16 -0.60
C VAL A 8 10.73 -47.37 -1.41
N LEU A 9 10.24 -47.90 -2.54
CA LEU A 9 9.20 -47.25 -3.33
C LEU A 9 7.87 -47.14 -2.55
N PHE A 10 7.51 -48.18 -1.78
CA PHE A 10 6.30 -48.14 -0.96
C PHE A 10 6.41 -47.10 0.16
N ALA A 11 7.55 -47.01 0.83
CA ALA A 11 7.78 -46.01 1.88
C ALA A 11 7.73 -44.58 1.33
N ALA A 12 8.33 -44.32 0.17
CA ALA A 12 8.27 -43.02 -0.49
C ALA A 12 6.84 -42.63 -0.91
N PHE A 13 6.07 -43.60 -1.40
CA PHE A 13 4.67 -43.39 -1.77
C PHE A 13 3.81 -43.04 -0.55
N VAL A 14 3.94 -43.79 0.55
CA VAL A 14 3.21 -43.51 1.80
C VAL A 14 3.58 -42.14 2.36
N ALA A 15 4.87 -41.78 2.37
CA ALA A 15 5.32 -40.45 2.80
C ALA A 15 4.73 -39.33 1.92
N GLY A 16 4.67 -39.53 0.60
CA GLY A 16 4.05 -38.59 -0.34
C GLY A 16 2.55 -38.41 -0.11
N VAL A 17 1.82 -39.50 0.15
CA VAL A 17 0.37 -39.46 0.44
C VAL A 17 0.10 -38.73 1.76
N VAL A 18 0.87 -39.02 2.81
CA VAL A 18 0.75 -38.31 4.11
C VAL A 18 1.03 -36.82 3.94
N TYR A 19 2.04 -36.45 3.15
CA TYR A 19 2.33 -35.05 2.85
C TYR A 19 1.19 -34.37 2.09
N ALA A 20 0.60 -35.05 1.10
CA ALA A 20 -0.53 -34.52 0.34
C ALA A 20 -1.79 -34.32 1.21
N VAL A 21 -2.10 -35.29 2.08
CA VAL A 21 -3.25 -35.20 3.01
C VAL A 21 -3.04 -34.06 4.01
N LYS A 22 -1.84 -33.92 4.58
CA LYS A 22 -1.53 -32.80 5.50
C LYS A 22 -1.63 -31.45 4.79
N LYS A 23 -1.29 -31.37 3.49
CA LYS A 23 -1.39 -30.13 2.71
C LYS A 23 -2.83 -29.78 2.32
N VAL A 24 -3.71 -30.76 2.13
CA VAL A 24 -5.14 -30.56 1.83
C VAL A 24 -5.97 -30.30 3.08
N LEU A 25 -5.60 -30.90 4.23
CA LEU A 25 -6.32 -30.77 5.50
C LEU A 25 -5.69 -29.74 6.46
N ALA A 26 -4.77 -28.91 5.98
CA ALA A 26 -4.28 -27.77 6.76
C ALA A 26 -5.36 -26.67 6.74
N PRO A 27 -5.93 -26.28 7.88
CA PRO A 27 -6.91 -25.19 7.92
C PRO A 27 -6.25 -23.87 7.47
N PRO A 28 -6.96 -22.99 6.74
CA PRO A 28 -6.48 -21.65 6.49
C PRO A 28 -6.44 -20.88 7.81
N GLU A 29 -5.22 -20.62 8.29
CA GLU A 29 -4.96 -19.66 9.35
C GLU A 29 -5.43 -18.27 8.89
N GLY A 30 -6.54 -17.79 9.45
CA GLY A 30 -7.00 -16.42 9.20
C GLY A 30 -8.51 -16.28 9.11
N SER A 31 -9.22 -16.47 10.22
CA SER A 31 -10.61 -16.00 10.35
C SER A 31 -10.94 -15.75 11.82
N SER A 32 -10.43 -14.66 12.38
CA SER A 32 -10.85 -14.17 13.69
C SER A 32 -12.05 -13.23 13.56
N ASN A 33 -13.25 -13.79 13.68
CA ASN A 33 -14.39 -13.04 14.19
C ASN A 33 -14.23 -12.95 15.71
N GLN A 34 -13.71 -11.84 16.22
CA GLN A 34 -13.72 -11.56 17.65
C GLN A 34 -14.32 -10.17 17.88
N ALA A 35 -15.61 -10.19 18.21
CA ALA A 35 -16.32 -9.04 18.70
C ALA A 35 -15.85 -8.70 20.12
N GLY A 36 -15.40 -7.45 20.31
CA GLY A 36 -15.68 -6.67 21.51
C GLY A 36 -14.91 -7.01 22.79
N SER A 37 -13.63 -6.66 22.85
CA SER A 37 -12.99 -6.06 24.03
C SER A 37 -11.67 -5.44 23.56
N GLY A 38 -11.40 -4.18 23.92
CA GLY A 38 -10.23 -3.41 23.50
C GLY A 38 -8.92 -3.91 24.10
N VAL A 39 -8.54 -5.15 23.79
CA VAL A 39 -7.24 -5.74 24.09
C VAL A 39 -6.51 -5.83 22.76
N LEU A 40 -5.36 -5.16 22.64
CA LEU A 40 -4.46 -5.36 21.51
C LEU A 40 -4.23 -6.87 21.34
N PRO A 41 -4.40 -7.44 20.14
CA PRO A 41 -4.25 -8.87 19.93
C PRO A 41 -2.90 -9.31 20.51
N PRO A 42 -2.88 -10.34 21.39
CA PRO A 42 -1.61 -10.85 21.87
C PRO A 42 -0.91 -11.46 20.65
N THR A 43 0.28 -10.95 20.32
CA THR A 43 1.26 -11.58 19.43
C THR A 43 1.24 -11.31 17.92
N GLU A 44 0.98 -10.07 17.48
CA GLU A 44 1.73 -9.58 16.31
C GLU A 44 2.74 -8.53 16.75
N PRO A 45 4.05 -8.70 16.51
CA PRO A 45 4.99 -7.61 16.67
C PRO A 45 4.49 -6.46 15.80
N VAL A 46 4.38 -5.27 16.38
CA VAL A 46 3.99 -4.06 15.65
C VAL A 46 5.02 -3.90 14.54
N LYS A 47 4.64 -4.26 13.31
CA LYS A 47 5.48 -4.14 12.14
C LYS A 47 5.82 -2.66 11.99
N SER A 48 7.08 -2.34 11.81
CA SER A 48 7.53 -0.98 11.59
C SER A 48 6.87 -0.42 10.33
N LEU A 49 6.73 0.91 10.26
CA LEU A 49 6.09 1.58 9.12
C LEU A 49 6.78 1.23 7.79
N ASP A 50 8.07 0.92 7.82
CA ASP A 50 8.87 0.65 6.63
C ASP A 50 8.54 -0.69 5.97
N GLU A 51 8.04 -1.67 6.73
CA GLU A 51 7.68 -2.98 6.19
C GLU A 51 6.32 -3.00 5.49
N ALA A 52 5.45 -2.02 5.76
CA ALA A 52 4.14 -1.97 5.12
C ALA A 52 4.26 -1.61 3.62
N PRO A 53 3.60 -2.35 2.71
CA PRO A 53 3.67 -2.08 1.27
C PRO A 53 3.23 -0.65 0.91
N LEU A 54 3.91 -0.04 -0.06
CA LEU A 54 3.51 1.25 -0.63
C LEU A 54 2.27 1.12 -1.51
N GLY A 55 1.45 2.18 -1.52
CA GLY A 55 0.22 2.31 -2.31
C GLY A 55 -1.03 1.88 -1.55
N GLY A 56 -2.10 1.66 -2.32
CA GLY A 56 -3.46 1.40 -1.84
C GLY A 56 -4.42 2.51 -2.25
N GLN A 57 -5.72 2.26 -2.12
CA GLN A 57 -6.77 3.17 -2.56
C GLN A 57 -7.05 4.27 -1.52
N ILE A 58 -7.07 5.52 -1.98
CA ILE A 58 -7.51 6.69 -1.21
C ILE A 58 -8.70 7.30 -1.94
N SER A 59 -9.73 7.71 -1.20
CA SER A 59 -10.87 8.40 -1.80
C SER A 59 -10.51 9.81 -2.27
N GLU A 60 -11.11 10.25 -3.36
CA GLU A 60 -10.91 11.62 -3.88
C GLU A 60 -11.36 12.69 -2.88
N GLU A 61 -12.38 12.41 -2.07
CA GLU A 61 -12.84 13.31 -1.01
C GLU A 61 -11.78 13.51 0.07
N LEU A 62 -11.10 12.42 0.48
CA LEU A 62 -10.00 12.51 1.44
C LEU A 62 -8.82 13.29 0.83
N LEU A 63 -8.45 13.03 -0.43
CA LEU A 63 -7.36 13.77 -1.10
C LEU A 63 -7.61 15.28 -1.12
N LYS A 64 -8.86 15.74 -1.25
CA LYS A 64 -9.22 17.16 -1.26
C LYS A 64 -9.04 17.86 0.09
N ILE A 65 -9.09 17.13 1.20
CA ILE A 65 -8.92 17.69 2.56
C ILE A 65 -7.48 17.55 3.08
N LEU A 66 -6.66 16.70 2.46
CA LEU A 66 -5.29 16.48 2.90
C LEU A 66 -4.40 17.68 2.56
N VAL A 67 -3.60 18.08 3.55
CA VAL A 67 -2.61 19.15 3.44
C VAL A 67 -1.28 18.70 4.01
N CYS A 68 -0.19 19.34 3.58
CA CYS A 68 1.13 19.05 4.13
C CYS A 68 1.16 19.30 5.65
N PRO A 69 1.64 18.36 6.48
CA PRO A 69 1.71 18.55 7.93
C PRO A 69 2.70 19.64 8.35
N GLU A 70 3.72 19.94 7.54
CA GLU A 70 4.74 20.97 7.83
C GLU A 70 4.20 22.38 7.57
N ASP A 71 3.73 22.67 6.34
CA ASP A 71 3.41 24.03 5.90
C ASP A 71 1.92 24.25 5.60
N LYS A 72 1.07 23.23 5.77
CA LYS A 72 -0.38 23.23 5.56
C LYS A 72 -0.85 23.57 4.14
N GLY A 73 0.04 23.57 3.14
CA GLY A 73 -0.36 23.79 1.76
C GLY A 73 -0.77 22.50 1.03
N PRO A 74 -1.19 22.62 -0.25
CA PRO A 74 -1.68 21.49 -1.04
C PRO A 74 -0.60 20.43 -1.32
N LEU A 75 -1.08 19.22 -1.62
CA LEU A 75 -0.31 18.03 -1.95
C LEU A 75 -0.72 17.48 -3.32
N GLU A 76 0.22 16.82 -4.00
CA GLU A 76 0.01 16.17 -5.28
C GLU A 76 0.26 14.67 -5.20
N LEU A 77 -0.61 13.89 -5.84
CA LEU A 77 -0.43 12.45 -5.90
C LEU A 77 0.62 12.12 -6.97
N VAL A 78 1.68 11.40 -6.59
CA VAL A 78 2.79 11.03 -7.48
C VAL A 78 3.13 9.55 -7.34
N ASP A 79 4.02 9.06 -8.21
CA ASP A 79 4.52 7.68 -8.24
C ASP A 79 3.39 6.64 -8.28
N ASP A 80 2.45 6.81 -9.21
CA ASP A 80 1.27 5.95 -9.39
C ASP A 80 0.40 5.83 -8.12
N GLY A 81 0.29 6.90 -7.34
CA GLY A 81 -0.53 6.91 -6.13
C GLY A 81 0.17 6.39 -4.88
N LYS A 82 1.51 6.29 -4.89
CA LYS A 82 2.28 5.80 -3.74
C LYS A 82 2.74 6.92 -2.80
N PHE A 83 2.77 8.17 -3.27
CA PHE A 83 3.24 9.30 -2.47
C PHE A 83 2.37 10.53 -2.66
N LEU A 84 2.30 11.36 -1.61
CA LEU A 84 1.80 12.73 -1.64
C LEU A 84 3.00 13.68 -1.60
N LEU A 85 3.23 14.40 -2.68
CA LEU A 85 4.31 15.37 -2.85
C LEU A 85 3.86 16.77 -2.41
N ASN A 86 4.68 17.44 -1.62
CA ASN A 86 4.64 18.89 -1.48
C ASN A 86 5.69 19.52 -2.42
N PRO A 87 5.29 20.19 -3.51
CA PRO A 87 6.23 20.79 -4.46
C PRO A 87 6.95 22.04 -3.95
N ARG A 88 6.57 22.60 -2.78
CA ARG A 88 7.23 23.80 -2.22
C ARG A 88 8.49 23.46 -1.44
N ASN A 89 8.53 22.29 -0.80
CA ASN A 89 9.66 21.85 0.03
C ASN A 89 10.29 20.51 -0.42
N GLY A 90 9.66 19.82 -1.38
CA GLY A 90 10.11 18.55 -1.94
C GLY A 90 9.79 17.34 -1.05
N TYR A 91 9.02 17.50 0.03
CA TYR A 91 8.69 16.40 0.93
C TYR A 91 7.70 15.46 0.27
N LYS A 92 7.90 14.16 0.48
CA LYS A 92 7.00 13.10 -0.03
C LYS A 92 6.49 12.26 1.12
N TYR A 93 5.18 12.19 1.27
CA TYR A 93 4.54 11.37 2.31
C TYR A 93 4.10 10.04 1.70
N PRO A 94 4.62 8.89 2.16
CA PRO A 94 4.25 7.60 1.60
C PRO A 94 2.81 7.26 1.95
N ILE A 95 2.13 6.62 1.01
CA ILE A 95 0.84 5.97 1.21
C ILE A 95 1.15 4.49 1.43
N ARG A 96 0.71 3.91 2.54
CA ARG A 96 0.95 2.50 2.86
C ARG A 96 -0.36 1.81 3.19
N ASN A 97 -0.69 0.74 2.45
CA ASN A 97 -1.99 0.06 2.54
C ASN A 97 -3.20 1.02 2.44
N GLY A 98 -3.10 2.07 1.62
CA GLY A 98 -4.14 3.09 1.48
C GLY A 98 -4.18 4.12 2.62
N ILE A 99 -3.22 4.09 3.56
CA ILE A 99 -3.11 5.03 4.67
C ILE A 99 -1.98 6.02 4.38
N PRO A 100 -2.28 7.31 4.18
CA PRO A 100 -1.27 8.36 4.10
C PRO A 100 -0.50 8.50 5.42
N VAL A 101 0.83 8.33 5.37
CA VAL A 101 1.69 8.52 6.54
C VAL A 101 2.07 9.99 6.63
N MET A 102 1.20 10.79 7.26
CA MET A 102 1.31 12.25 7.37
C MET A 102 2.25 12.71 8.51
N LEU A 103 3.42 12.08 8.62
CA LEU A 103 4.47 12.44 9.59
C LEU A 103 5.56 13.27 8.93
N ILE A 104 6.07 14.29 9.63
CA ILE A 104 7.09 15.20 9.12
C ILE A 104 8.40 14.44 8.85
N GLU A 105 8.75 13.50 9.72
CA GLU A 105 9.96 12.67 9.64
C GLU A 105 9.96 11.82 8.37
N GLU A 106 8.81 11.20 8.04
CA GLU A 106 8.63 10.44 6.81
C GLU A 106 8.71 11.34 5.58
N GLY A 107 8.09 12.53 5.63
CA GLY A 107 8.21 13.53 4.57
C GLY A 107 9.66 13.93 4.28
N LYS A 108 10.47 14.13 5.33
CA LYS A 108 11.90 14.44 5.24
C LYS A 108 12.72 13.27 4.70
N LYS A 109 12.40 12.04 5.12
CA LYS A 109 13.07 10.81 4.69
C LYS A 109 12.99 10.60 3.17
N TYR A 110 11.83 10.92 2.57
CA TYR A 110 11.60 10.79 1.12
C TYR A 110 11.72 12.12 0.38
N ARG A 111 12.33 13.14 0.98
CA ARG A 111 12.46 14.45 0.35
C ARG A 111 13.28 14.38 -0.94
N ASP A 112 12.76 14.98 -1.99
CA ASP A 112 13.46 15.17 -3.26
C ASP A 112 13.53 16.67 -3.60
N PRO A 113 14.71 17.31 -3.43
CA PRO A 113 14.89 18.73 -3.74
C PRO A 113 14.72 19.07 -5.23
N SER A 114 14.88 18.10 -6.14
CA SER A 114 14.73 18.34 -7.58
C SER A 114 13.27 18.56 -8.00
N LEU A 115 12.33 18.15 -7.16
CA LEU A 115 10.89 18.32 -7.39
C LEU A 115 10.34 19.63 -6.82
N ILE A 116 11.20 20.51 -6.30
CA ILE A 116 10.80 21.81 -5.77
C ILE A 116 10.48 22.77 -6.91
N ARG A 117 9.26 23.31 -6.93
CA ARG A 117 8.82 24.35 -7.87
C ARG A 117 8.79 25.71 -7.19
N GLN A 118 9.40 26.70 -7.83
CA GLN A 118 9.52 28.06 -7.29
C GLN A 118 8.28 28.93 -7.60
N ASP A 119 7.46 28.47 -8.54
CA ASP A 119 6.30 29.17 -9.06
C ASP A 119 5.13 28.82 -8.14
N GLY A 120 4.68 29.78 -7.33
CA GLY A 120 3.67 29.62 -6.27
C GLY A 120 2.25 29.25 -6.72
N ALA A 121 2.08 28.39 -7.73
CA ALA A 121 0.81 27.97 -8.29
C ALA A 121 0.77 26.44 -8.50
N GLY A 122 0.51 25.70 -7.43
CA GLY A 122 0.15 24.28 -7.50
C GLY A 122 -1.35 24.11 -7.68
N ALA A 123 -1.87 24.35 -8.89
CA ALA A 123 -3.14 23.81 -9.37
C ALA A 123 -3.39 24.29 -10.81
N GLN A 124 -3.28 23.38 -11.79
CA GLN A 124 -4.15 23.33 -12.97
C GLN A 124 -3.77 22.09 -13.80
N GLN A 125 -4.28 20.94 -13.35
CA GLN A 125 -4.50 19.81 -14.24
C GLN A 125 -5.97 19.86 -14.63
N THR A 126 -6.30 20.78 -15.56
CA THR A 126 -7.58 20.78 -16.26
C THR A 126 -7.43 19.90 -17.48
N SER A 127 -7.88 18.66 -17.36
CA SER A 127 -8.07 17.74 -18.48
C SER A 127 -9.30 18.14 -19.30
N ASP A 128 -9.08 18.46 -20.57
CA ASP A 128 -9.97 18.33 -21.74
C ASP A 128 -11.50 18.27 -21.56
N ALA A 129 -12.19 19.24 -22.15
CA ALA A 129 -13.44 19.03 -22.91
C ALA A 129 -13.70 20.21 -23.89
N PRO A 130 -14.38 19.98 -25.03
CA PRO A 130 -14.06 20.60 -26.32
C PRO A 130 -14.79 21.93 -26.61
N GLN A 131 -14.20 22.70 -27.53
CA GLN A 131 -14.76 23.91 -28.11
C GLN A 131 -16.14 23.64 -28.74
N ALA A 132 -17.20 24.17 -28.14
CA ALA A 132 -18.47 24.37 -28.82
C ALA A 132 -18.44 25.75 -29.49
N SER A 133 -18.16 25.73 -30.79
CA SER A 133 -18.49 26.82 -31.69
C SER A 133 -20.00 26.79 -31.93
N THR A 134 -20.71 27.76 -31.37
CA THR A 134 -22.08 28.08 -31.81
C THR A 134 -22.08 29.53 -32.28
N GLN A 135 -21.93 29.69 -33.60
CA GLN A 135 -22.34 30.87 -34.33
C GLN A 135 -23.80 30.69 -34.74
N GLU A 136 -24.74 31.41 -34.11
CA GLU A 136 -26.08 31.76 -34.62
C GLU A 136 -26.54 32.97 -33.79
N GLY A 137 -27.00 34.12 -34.29
CA GLY A 137 -27.20 34.68 -35.63
C GLY A 137 -27.45 36.19 -35.48
#